data_AF-A0A375JE75-F1
#
_entry.id   AF-A0A375JE75-F1
#
_cell.length_a   1.000
_cell.length_b   1.000
_cell.length_c   1.000
_cell.angle_alpha   90.00
_cell.angle_beta   90.00
_cell.angle_gamma   90.00
#
_symmetry.space_group_name_H-M   'P 1'
#
loop_
_entity.id
_entity.type
_entity.pdbx_description
1 polymer ?
#
loop_
_entity_poly.entity_id
_entity_poly.type
_entity_poly.pdbx_seq_one_letter_code
_entity_poly.pdbx_strand_id
1 'polypeptide(L)'
;MKYSIAACILATCVTAANAQLYSFPAPPMTVADCQGGRIWMKRNGLATCDFYVPDPPPPPPPPPPCRYEFWKFMVAIGPGGNCSADGGCDGYGYAVYDGAPNSPTVARTWTSWDTGPIVHDPSAMWPLIQADMQSRGYYPGAIKTSTPGNGNYPGTSYYEVCRY
;
A
#
# COMPACT_ATOMS: atom_id res chain seq x y z
N MET A 1 -107.26 -31.12 -3.67
CA MET A 1 -106.21 -30.22 -3.16
C MET A 1 -105.30 -29.90 -4.33
N LYS A 2 -105.24 -28.63 -4.76
CA LYS A 2 -104.38 -28.18 -5.87
C LYS A 2 -103.29 -27.30 -5.25
N TYR A 3 -102.03 -27.72 -5.36
CA TYR A 3 -100.89 -26.94 -4.88
C TYR A 3 -100.31 -26.14 -6.06
N SER A 4 -100.23 -24.82 -5.86
CA SER A 4 -99.54 -23.90 -6.76
C SER A 4 -98.08 -23.79 -6.33
N ILE A 5 -97.15 -23.96 -7.25
CA ILE A 5 -95.73 -23.64 -7.05
C ILE A 5 -95.44 -22.37 -7.83
N ALA A 6 -95.31 -21.25 -7.12
CA ALA A 6 -94.86 -19.99 -7.69
C ALA A 6 -93.34 -19.89 -7.48
N ALA A 7 -92.57 -19.95 -8.58
CA ALA A 7 -91.14 -19.74 -8.55
C ALA A 7 -90.85 -18.25 -8.79
N CYS A 8 -90.44 -17.54 -7.74
CA CYS A 8 -89.90 -16.17 -7.84
C CYS A 8 -88.43 -16.24 -8.28
N ILE A 9 -88.13 -15.79 -9.49
CA ILE A 9 -86.76 -15.58 -9.96
C ILE A 9 -86.35 -14.15 -9.64
N LEU A 10 -85.44 -13.97 -8.68
CA LEU A 10 -84.77 -12.69 -8.39
C LEU A 10 -83.58 -12.55 -9.34
N ALA A 11 -83.72 -11.70 -10.36
CA ALA A 11 -82.59 -11.27 -11.20
C ALA A 11 -81.88 -10.11 -10.50
N THR A 12 -80.67 -10.34 -10.00
CA THR A 12 -79.79 -9.30 -9.45
C THR A 12 -78.94 -8.69 -10.56
N CYS A 13 -79.15 -7.40 -10.85
CA CYS A 13 -78.29 -6.62 -11.74
C CYS A 13 -77.07 -6.13 -10.96
N VAL A 14 -75.86 -6.56 -11.37
CA VAL A 14 -74.60 -6.07 -10.81
C VAL A 14 -74.00 -5.06 -11.79
N THR A 15 -74.05 -3.77 -11.45
CA THR A 15 -73.37 -2.72 -12.23
C THR A 15 -71.93 -2.57 -11.75
N ALA A 16 -70.95 -2.94 -12.58
CA ALA A 16 -69.54 -2.68 -12.34
C ALA A 16 -69.18 -1.25 -12.79
N ALA A 17 -68.69 -0.42 -11.87
CA ALA A 17 -68.15 0.90 -12.18
C ALA A 17 -66.68 0.75 -12.62
N ASN A 18 -66.40 0.94 -13.90
CA ASN A 18 -65.04 1.00 -14.43
C ASN A 18 -64.47 2.41 -14.26
N ALA A 19 -63.61 2.62 -13.27
CA ALA A 19 -62.82 3.84 -13.16
C ALA A 19 -61.57 3.71 -14.05
N GLN A 20 -61.53 4.42 -15.17
CA GLN A 20 -60.33 4.52 -16.01
C GLN A 20 -59.41 5.61 -15.46
N LEU A 21 -58.23 5.24 -14.99
CA LEU A 21 -57.15 6.17 -14.64
C LEU A 21 -56.51 6.72 -15.92
N TYR A 22 -56.81 7.96 -16.25
CA TYR A 22 -56.08 8.69 -17.29
C TYR A 22 -54.75 9.17 -16.73
N SER A 23 -53.66 8.55 -17.17
CA SER A 23 -52.30 9.05 -16.98
C SER A 23 -52.00 10.02 -18.12
N PHE A 24 -51.91 11.31 -17.81
CA PHE A 24 -51.32 12.27 -18.72
C PHE A 24 -49.79 12.18 -18.60
N PRO A 25 -49.03 12.18 -19.71
CA PRO A 25 -47.58 12.31 -19.63
C PRO A 25 -47.26 13.64 -18.94
N ALA A 26 -46.50 13.58 -17.84
CA ALA A 26 -46.03 14.79 -17.18
C ALA A 26 -45.29 15.63 -18.23
N PRO A 27 -45.55 16.96 -18.30
CA PRO A 27 -44.78 17.82 -19.19
C PRO A 27 -43.29 17.62 -18.93
N PRO A 28 -42.44 17.60 -19.98
CA PRO A 28 -41.00 17.42 -19.81
C PRO A 28 -40.52 18.51 -18.87
N MET A 29 -40.15 18.12 -17.64
CA MET A 29 -39.56 19.06 -16.70
C MET A 29 -38.30 19.57 -17.39
N THR A 30 -38.24 20.86 -17.67
CA THR A 30 -37.05 21.51 -18.18
C THR A 30 -35.96 21.22 -17.16
N VAL A 31 -35.04 20.31 -17.51
CA VAL A 31 -33.80 20.12 -16.75
C VAL A 31 -33.17 21.50 -16.71
N ALA A 32 -33.17 22.14 -15.53
CA ALA A 32 -32.63 23.48 -15.43
C ALA A 32 -31.18 23.43 -15.95
N ASP A 33 -30.87 24.22 -16.96
CA ASP A 33 -29.57 24.12 -17.60
C ASP A 33 -28.52 24.58 -16.59
N CYS A 34 -27.53 23.74 -16.34
CA CYS A 34 -26.49 24.03 -15.37
C CYS A 34 -25.56 25.10 -15.97
N GLN A 35 -25.86 26.37 -15.72
CA GLN A 35 -25.08 27.46 -16.31
C GLN A 35 -23.63 27.47 -15.81
N GLY A 36 -22.71 27.86 -16.70
CA GLY A 36 -21.34 28.20 -16.34
C GLY A 36 -20.40 27.01 -16.09
N GLY A 37 -20.46 25.95 -16.91
CA GLY A 37 -19.51 24.83 -16.85
C GLY A 37 -19.71 23.90 -15.64
N ARG A 38 -20.87 24.00 -14.99
CA ARG A 38 -21.27 23.14 -13.88
C ARG A 38 -21.97 21.89 -14.41
N ILE A 39 -21.93 20.81 -13.64
CA ILE A 39 -22.63 19.57 -13.99
C ILE A 39 -23.65 19.22 -12.91
N TRP A 40 -24.72 18.55 -13.34
CA TRP A 40 -25.70 18.00 -12.42
C TRP A 40 -25.08 16.86 -11.61
N MET A 41 -25.06 17.02 -10.30
CA MET A 41 -24.58 16.04 -9.34
C MET A 41 -25.67 15.71 -8.33
N LYS A 42 -25.54 14.56 -7.66
CA LYS A 42 -26.44 14.16 -6.57
C LYS A 42 -25.69 14.27 -5.24
N ARG A 43 -26.11 15.18 -4.35
CA ARG A 43 -25.55 15.32 -2.99
C ARG A 43 -26.68 15.17 -1.98
N ASN A 44 -26.52 14.25 -1.01
CA ASN A 44 -27.55 13.92 -0.01
C ASN A 44 -28.94 13.60 -0.60
N GLY A 45 -28.99 12.95 -1.75
CA GLY A 45 -30.25 12.57 -2.41
C GLY A 45 -30.89 13.65 -3.28
N LEU A 46 -30.42 14.90 -3.22
CA LEU A 46 -30.93 16.03 -4.00
C LEU A 46 -30.04 16.29 -5.22
N ALA A 47 -30.67 16.70 -6.33
CA ALA A 47 -29.96 17.17 -7.52
C ALA A 47 -29.40 18.58 -7.25
N THR A 48 -28.10 18.75 -7.44
CA THR A 48 -27.37 20.00 -7.20
C THR A 48 -26.49 20.33 -8.41
N CYS A 49 -26.37 21.63 -8.74
CA CYS A 49 -25.52 22.09 -9.82
C CYS A 49 -24.17 22.59 -9.28
N ASP A 50 -23.11 21.81 -9.48
CA ASP A 50 -21.78 22.09 -8.91
C ASP A 50 -20.66 21.87 -9.94
N PHE A 51 -19.46 22.35 -9.63
CA PHE A 51 -18.28 22.07 -10.45
C PHE A 51 -17.83 20.62 -10.25
N TYR A 52 -17.36 19.99 -11.32
CA TYR A 52 -16.63 18.74 -11.19
C TYR A 52 -15.31 19.00 -10.48
N VAL A 53 -15.27 18.69 -9.18
CA VAL A 53 -14.04 18.55 -8.44
C VAL A 53 -13.72 17.06 -8.47
N PRO A 54 -12.66 16.64 -9.18
CA PRO A 54 -12.19 15.26 -9.07
C PRO A 54 -11.95 14.94 -7.61
N ASP A 55 -12.31 13.73 -7.17
CA ASP A 55 -11.92 13.29 -5.84
C ASP A 55 -10.40 13.41 -5.71
N PRO A 56 -9.89 13.87 -4.55
CA PRO A 56 -8.46 13.92 -4.34
C PRO A 56 -7.88 12.52 -4.58
N PRO A 57 -6.69 12.42 -5.19
CA PRO A 57 -6.07 11.12 -5.42
C PRO A 57 -5.98 10.38 -4.08
N PRO A 58 -6.20 9.05 -4.08
CA PRO A 58 -6.07 8.26 -2.86
C PRO A 58 -4.67 8.48 -2.26
N PRO A 59 -4.55 8.51 -0.92
CA PRO A 59 -3.25 8.63 -0.29
C PRO A 59 -2.34 7.48 -0.76
N PRO A 60 -1.03 7.74 -0.93
CA PRO A 60 -0.10 6.68 -1.30
C PRO A 60 -0.12 5.57 -0.24
N PRO A 61 0.01 4.29 -0.66
CA PRO A 61 0.06 3.18 0.29
C PRO A 61 1.23 3.35 1.28
N PRO A 62 1.06 2.93 2.54
CA PRO A 62 2.13 2.99 3.52
C PRO A 62 3.32 2.13 3.07
N PRO A 63 4.57 2.54 3.34
CA PRO A 63 5.76 1.73 3.06
C PRO A 63 5.67 0.36 3.73
N PRO A 64 6.25 -0.70 3.12
CA PRO A 64 6.34 -2.00 3.77
C PRO A 64 7.06 -1.89 5.12
N PRO A 65 6.62 -2.62 6.15
CA PRO A 65 7.31 -2.62 7.43
C PRO A 65 8.71 -3.22 7.30
N CYS A 66 9.67 -2.65 8.02
CA CYS A 66 10.99 -3.24 8.21
C CYS A 66 10.84 -4.61 8.91
N ARG A 67 11.69 -5.57 8.51
CA ARG A 67 11.64 -6.95 9.03
C ARG A 67 12.94 -7.32 9.70
N TYR A 68 12.86 -8.18 10.71
CA TYR A 68 14.02 -8.76 11.36
C TYR A 68 13.80 -10.22 11.74
N GLU A 69 14.64 -11.09 11.20
CA GLU A 69 14.80 -12.50 11.56
C GLU A 69 16.26 -12.84 11.28
N PHE A 70 17.01 -13.21 12.32
CA PHE A 70 18.44 -13.43 12.18
C PHE A 70 18.73 -14.48 11.09
N TRP A 71 19.69 -14.21 10.22
CA TRP A 71 20.05 -14.98 9.02
C TRP A 71 19.03 -15.05 7.87
N LYS A 72 17.84 -14.47 7.99
CA LYS A 72 16.82 -14.53 6.91
C LYS A 72 16.29 -13.16 6.49
N PHE A 73 16.09 -12.26 7.45
CA PHE A 73 15.69 -10.87 7.23
C PHE A 73 16.59 -9.98 8.09
N MET A 74 17.71 -9.53 7.55
CA MET A 74 18.63 -8.64 8.27
C MET A 74 19.56 -7.91 7.32
N VAL A 75 20.10 -6.78 7.77
CA VAL A 75 21.25 -6.14 7.15
C VAL A 75 22.43 -6.27 8.10
N ALA A 76 23.49 -6.95 7.68
CA ALA A 76 24.75 -7.00 8.41
C ALA A 76 25.69 -5.95 7.82
N ILE A 77 26.28 -5.09 8.66
CA ILE A 77 27.23 -4.05 8.26
C ILE A 77 28.46 -4.17 9.14
N GLY A 78 29.64 -4.30 8.54
CA GLY A 78 30.83 -4.59 9.31
C GLY A 78 32.06 -4.82 8.44
N PRO A 79 33.18 -5.23 9.08
CA PRO A 79 34.38 -5.62 8.35
C PRO A 79 34.10 -6.81 7.42
N GLY A 80 34.79 -6.82 6.29
CA GLY A 80 34.72 -7.87 5.28
C GLY A 80 36.05 -8.03 4.54
N GLY A 81 36.09 -8.90 3.53
CA GLY A 81 37.33 -9.14 2.77
C GLY A 81 38.31 -10.04 3.51
N ASN A 82 39.61 -9.88 3.22
CA ASN A 82 40.64 -10.72 3.81
C ASN A 82 41.01 -10.18 5.20
N CYS A 83 40.60 -10.92 6.24
CA CYS A 83 40.88 -10.58 7.63
C CYS A 83 42.07 -11.39 8.14
N SER A 84 43.06 -10.70 8.69
CA SER A 84 44.19 -11.33 9.40
C SER A 84 44.02 -11.16 10.91
N ALA A 85 44.55 -12.12 11.68
CA ALA A 85 44.50 -12.07 13.14
C ALA A 85 45.17 -10.80 13.69
N ASP A 86 46.24 -10.34 13.05
CA ASP A 86 47.12 -9.28 13.56
C ASP A 86 47.03 -7.95 12.79
N GLY A 87 46.47 -7.95 11.58
CA GLY A 87 46.47 -6.79 10.67
C GLY A 87 45.08 -6.22 10.35
N GLY A 88 44.03 -6.72 11.00
CA GLY A 88 42.66 -6.28 10.72
C GLY A 88 42.09 -6.87 9.43
N CYS A 89 40.99 -6.28 8.96
CA CYS A 89 40.34 -6.67 7.72
C CYS A 89 40.62 -5.66 6.62
N ASP A 90 41.08 -6.14 5.45
CA ASP A 90 41.20 -5.33 4.22
C ASP A 90 39.84 -5.18 3.54
N GLY A 91 38.85 -4.74 4.31
CA GLY A 91 37.54 -4.49 3.79
C GLY A 91 36.48 -4.12 4.82
N TYR A 92 35.49 -3.41 4.35
CA TYR A 92 34.28 -3.06 5.10
C TYR A 92 33.11 -3.02 4.14
N GLY A 93 31.92 -3.40 4.60
CA GLY A 93 30.77 -3.50 3.71
C GLY A 93 29.51 -3.98 4.39
N TYR A 94 28.62 -4.52 3.58
CA TYR A 94 27.32 -4.98 4.05
C TYR A 94 26.83 -6.22 3.30
N ALA A 95 25.87 -6.90 3.93
CA ALA A 95 25.09 -7.98 3.35
C ALA A 95 23.61 -7.84 3.76
N VAL A 96 22.71 -7.90 2.79
CA VAL A 96 21.25 -7.89 2.97
C VAL A 96 20.72 -9.30 2.79
N TYR A 97 20.05 -9.81 3.82
CA TYR A 97 19.30 -11.05 3.81
C TYR A 97 17.83 -10.70 3.71
N ASP A 98 17.17 -11.22 2.67
CA ASP A 98 15.77 -10.90 2.41
C ASP A 98 15.00 -12.12 1.89
N GLY A 99 14.76 -13.05 2.80
CA GLY A 99 13.89 -14.21 2.60
C GLY A 99 14.64 -15.54 2.47
N ALA A 100 15.90 -15.53 2.04
CA ALA A 100 16.73 -16.72 1.93
C ALA A 100 17.63 -16.88 3.17
N PRO A 101 17.44 -17.93 3.99
CA PRO A 101 18.30 -18.19 5.15
C PRO A 101 19.75 -18.40 4.73
N ASN A 102 20.68 -17.75 5.42
CA ASN A 102 22.14 -17.87 5.22
C ASN A 102 22.65 -17.47 3.81
N SER A 103 21.78 -16.93 2.95
CA SER A 103 22.16 -16.50 1.60
C SER A 103 21.81 -15.03 1.43
N PRO A 104 22.79 -14.13 1.37
CA PRO A 104 22.50 -12.72 1.15
C PRO A 104 21.91 -12.53 -0.24
N THR A 105 20.83 -11.76 -0.32
CA THR A 105 20.21 -11.32 -1.58
C THR A 105 21.12 -10.33 -2.28
N VAL A 106 21.80 -9.49 -1.49
CA VAL A 106 22.74 -8.47 -1.94
C VAL A 106 23.89 -8.42 -0.95
N ALA A 107 25.12 -8.30 -1.44
CA ALA A 107 26.26 -7.95 -0.61
C ALA A 107 27.23 -7.09 -1.41
N ARG A 108 27.95 -6.22 -0.70
CA ARG A 108 29.09 -5.48 -1.25
C ARG A 108 30.12 -5.27 -0.18
N THR A 109 31.39 -5.40 -0.57
CA THR A 109 32.55 -5.07 0.25
C THR A 109 33.41 -4.12 -0.54
N TRP A 110 33.94 -3.10 0.14
CA TRP A 110 34.98 -2.22 -0.36
C TRP A 110 36.27 -2.59 0.33
N THR A 111 37.37 -2.48 -0.40
CA THR A 111 38.73 -2.72 0.07
C THR A 111 39.54 -1.42 0.07
N SER A 112 40.76 -1.47 0.61
CA SER A 112 41.67 -0.32 0.57
C SER A 112 42.02 0.12 -0.86
N TRP A 113 41.86 -0.76 -1.86
CA TRP A 113 42.05 -0.45 -3.27
C TRP A 113 40.88 0.33 -3.88
N ASP A 114 39.67 0.16 -3.35
CA ASP A 114 38.46 0.81 -3.87
C ASP A 114 38.28 2.22 -3.32
N THR A 115 38.51 2.39 -2.01
CA THR A 115 38.18 3.63 -1.28
C THR A 115 39.35 4.18 -0.47
N GLY A 116 40.55 3.61 -0.64
CA GLY A 116 41.73 4.03 0.11
C GLY A 116 41.59 3.71 1.60
N PRO A 117 42.19 4.52 2.49
CA PRO A 117 42.19 4.26 3.93
C PRO A 117 40.79 4.38 4.57
N ILE A 118 39.80 4.93 3.85
CA ILE A 118 38.43 5.14 4.33
C ILE A 118 37.77 3.81 4.73
N VAL A 119 38.17 2.71 4.11
CA VAL A 119 37.63 1.37 4.39
C VAL A 119 37.74 0.97 5.88
N HIS A 120 38.69 1.54 6.62
CA HIS A 120 38.88 1.25 8.04
C HIS A 120 38.11 2.19 8.98
N ASP A 121 37.42 3.20 8.45
CA ASP A 121 36.59 4.13 9.21
C ASP A 121 35.09 3.86 8.95
N PRO A 122 34.38 3.21 9.90
CA PRO A 122 32.95 2.94 9.75
C PRO A 122 32.10 4.18 9.47
N SER A 123 32.48 5.34 10.03
CA SER A 123 31.72 6.58 9.88
C SER A 123 31.81 7.14 8.46
N ALA A 124 32.98 7.02 7.84
CA ALA A 124 33.22 7.42 6.46
C ALA A 124 32.72 6.39 5.44
N MET A 125 32.61 5.11 5.82
CA MET A 125 32.00 4.06 4.99
C MET A 125 30.47 4.14 4.92
N TRP A 126 29.83 4.65 5.98
CA TRP A 126 28.37 4.66 6.10
C TRP A 126 27.63 5.32 4.91
N PRO A 127 28.03 6.51 4.41
CA PRO A 127 27.39 7.11 3.23
C PRO A 127 27.50 6.27 1.97
N LEU A 128 28.61 5.56 1.77
CA LEU A 128 28.82 4.68 0.60
C LEU A 128 27.92 3.45 0.67
N ILE A 129 27.80 2.86 1.86
CA ILE A 129 26.90 1.73 2.12
C ILE A 129 25.45 2.15 1.89
N GLN A 130 25.02 3.30 2.44
CA GLN A 130 23.67 3.80 2.26
C GLN A 130 23.35 4.04 0.78
N ALA A 131 24.26 4.69 0.03
CA ALA A 131 24.06 4.96 -1.39
C ALA A 131 23.96 3.67 -2.22
N ASP A 132 24.83 2.68 -1.96
CA ASP A 132 24.79 1.40 -2.68
C ASP A 132 23.52 0.59 -2.33
N MET A 133 23.14 0.53 -1.05
CA MET A 133 21.90 -0.13 -0.62
C MET A 133 20.67 0.53 -1.23
N GLN A 134 20.61 1.87 -1.23
CA GLN A 134 19.52 2.64 -1.84
C GLN A 134 19.37 2.35 -3.31
N SER A 135 20.48 2.27 -4.05
CA SER A 135 20.47 1.92 -5.47
C SER A 135 19.88 0.53 -5.76
N ARG A 136 19.80 -0.33 -4.74
CA ARG A 136 19.27 -1.69 -4.79
C ARG A 136 17.89 -1.81 -4.14
N GLY A 137 17.28 -0.70 -3.72
CA GLY A 137 15.95 -0.67 -3.13
C GLY A 137 15.91 -1.05 -1.64
N TYR A 138 17.04 -0.97 -0.94
CA TYR A 138 17.15 -1.33 0.47
C TYR A 138 17.63 -0.17 1.34
N TYR A 139 17.24 -0.18 2.61
CA TYR A 139 17.85 0.64 3.64
C TYR A 139 17.88 -0.08 4.99
N PRO A 140 18.88 0.19 5.85
CA PRO A 140 18.92 -0.37 7.19
C PRO A 140 17.90 0.33 8.09
N GLY A 141 17.10 -0.46 8.82
CA GLY A 141 16.17 0.04 9.83
C GLY A 141 16.82 0.20 11.20
N ALA A 142 16.09 -0.12 12.26
CA ALA A 142 16.63 -0.06 13.62
C ALA A 142 17.79 -1.07 13.79
N ILE A 143 18.79 -0.70 14.60
CA ILE A 143 19.83 -1.65 15.03
C ILE A 143 19.19 -2.66 16.00
N LYS A 144 19.53 -3.94 15.83
CA LYS A 144 18.97 -5.04 16.65
C LYS A 144 20.01 -5.69 17.53
N THR A 145 21.21 -5.87 17.00
CA THR A 145 22.36 -6.37 17.76
C THR A 145 23.66 -5.93 17.11
N SER A 146 24.77 -6.08 17.84
CA SER A 146 26.11 -5.89 17.31
C SER A 146 27.05 -6.90 17.94
N THR A 147 28.02 -7.37 17.15
CA THR A 147 29.15 -8.13 17.66
C THR A 147 30.31 -7.16 17.84
N PRO A 148 30.89 -7.05 19.03
CA PRO A 148 32.01 -6.15 19.26
C PRO A 148 33.21 -6.56 18.41
N GLY A 149 33.99 -5.55 17.99
CA GLY A 149 35.30 -5.76 17.37
C GLY A 149 36.31 -6.28 18.37
N ASN A 150 37.46 -6.77 17.87
CA ASN A 150 38.52 -7.34 18.71
C ASN A 150 39.71 -6.37 18.92
N GLY A 151 39.56 -5.09 18.59
CA GLY A 151 40.62 -4.07 18.65
C GLY A 151 41.40 -3.91 17.34
N ASN A 152 41.48 -4.94 16.50
CA ASN A 152 42.12 -4.87 15.17
C ASN A 152 41.14 -4.49 14.05
N TYR A 153 39.84 -4.68 14.29
CA TYR A 153 38.78 -4.26 13.37
C TYR A 153 37.51 -3.86 14.13
N PRO A 154 36.66 -2.99 13.53
CA PRO A 154 35.37 -2.61 14.11
C PRO A 154 34.41 -3.81 14.18
N GLY A 155 33.41 -3.72 15.06
CA GLY A 155 32.37 -4.74 15.16
C GLY A 155 31.47 -4.84 13.92
N THR A 156 30.65 -5.89 13.89
CA THR A 156 29.56 -6.04 12.92
C THR A 156 28.24 -5.68 13.57
N SER A 157 27.49 -4.77 12.96
CA SER A 157 26.17 -4.35 13.41
C SER A 157 25.09 -4.98 12.53
N TYR A 158 24.00 -5.41 13.16
CA TYR A 158 22.86 -6.04 12.49
C TYR A 158 21.62 -5.16 12.63
N TYR A 159 21.00 -4.86 11.50
CA TYR A 159 19.85 -3.98 11.39
C TYR A 159 18.65 -4.72 10.81
N GLU A 160 17.47 -4.15 11.00
CA GLU A 160 16.28 -4.55 10.26
C GLU A 160 16.48 -4.30 8.75
N VAL A 161 15.92 -5.18 7.93
CA VAL A 161 15.87 -4.98 6.48
C VAL A 161 14.60 -4.25 6.12
N CYS A 162 14.76 -3.10 5.47
CA CYS A 162 13.66 -2.30 4.95
C CYS A 162 13.81 -2.13 3.43
N ARG A 163 12.68 -1.99 2.73
CA ARG A 163 12.64 -1.74 1.30
C ARG A 163 11.95 -0.40 1.01
N TYR A 164 12.46 0.32 0.01
CA TYR A 164 11.83 1.52 -0.52
C TYR A 164 10.53 1.20 -1.27
#